data_AF-A0A2W4KWM5-F1
#
_entry.id   AF-A0A2W4KWM5-F1
#
_cell.length_a   1.000
_cell.length_b   1.000
_cell.length_c   1.000
_cell.angle_alpha   90.00
_cell.angle_beta   90.00
_cell.angle_gamma   90.00
#
_symmetry.space_group_name_H-M   'P 1'
#
loop_
_entity.id
_entity.type
_entity.pdbx_description
1 polymer ?
#
loop_
_entity_poly.entity_id
_entity_poly.type
_entity_poly.pdbx_seq_one_letter_code
_entity_poly.pdbx_strand_id
1 'polypeptide(L)'
;MRAVPLTAIQGIDRLRPRGGARADHLYDFVNGYRTAAKTAKVRPGTVRVATLPAGTHGLTAFAGKLHVFISSGFSGDVPVGFVAHTLLHPEDPDAQLKKIHFAEPFMGAMYVVAEFADGSIHHYWLQAAQPWEANKEYSANEFVEPTTPNGRVYRATRLGNAYPSWSPGVPRKEGDRIEPTTYNEYFYEAIDVTGDNPRSGSIEPQWPTNTGQTLIENADDAMALPTSVTPPTPPAPNQPQPQVASKYTLR
;
A
#
# COMPACT_ATOMS: atom_id res chain seq x y z
N MET A 1 50.67 46.66 -7.30
CA MET A 1 49.53 45.84 -6.81
C MET A 1 50.08 44.69 -5.98
N ARG A 2 49.61 44.51 -4.75
CA ARG A 2 50.06 43.41 -3.87
C ARG A 2 49.25 42.16 -4.23
N ALA A 3 49.91 41.07 -4.63
CA ALA A 3 49.25 39.81 -4.94
C ALA A 3 48.60 39.26 -3.66
N VAL A 4 47.27 39.18 -3.63
CA VAL A 4 46.54 38.49 -2.58
C VAL A 4 46.45 37.02 -2.99
N PRO A 5 46.96 36.07 -2.19
CA PRO A 5 46.80 34.67 -2.52
C PRO A 5 45.31 34.31 -2.49
N LEU A 6 44.86 33.56 -3.50
CA LEU A 6 43.47 33.04 -3.65
C LEU A 6 43.04 32.08 -2.50
N THR A 7 43.80 32.01 -1.42
CA THR A 7 43.64 31.06 -0.32
C THR A 7 42.67 31.52 0.76
N ALA A 8 42.22 32.79 0.74
CA ALA A 8 41.27 33.32 1.71
C ALA A 8 40.07 33.99 1.02
N ILE A 9 39.07 33.18 0.68
CA ILE A 9 37.88 33.58 -0.08
C ILE A 9 36.67 33.70 0.86
N GLN A 10 35.82 34.72 0.66
CA GLN A 10 34.59 34.95 1.43
C GLN A 10 33.36 34.20 0.89
N GLY A 11 33.28 33.95 -0.41
CA GLY A 11 32.15 33.26 -1.05
C GLY A 11 31.84 33.85 -2.43
N ILE A 12 30.68 33.52 -2.99
CA ILE A 12 30.20 34.12 -4.24
C ILE A 12 29.55 35.47 -3.93
N ASP A 13 29.99 36.52 -4.64
CA ASP A 13 29.38 37.85 -4.61
C ASP A 13 29.23 38.41 -6.02
N ARG A 14 27.98 38.74 -6.39
CA ARG A 14 27.59 39.25 -7.70
C ARG A 14 27.18 40.72 -7.69
N LEU A 15 27.39 41.43 -6.57
CA LEU A 15 27.09 42.86 -6.45
C LEU A 15 28.02 43.74 -7.30
N ARG A 16 29.14 43.18 -7.77
CA ARG A 16 30.10 43.85 -8.65
C ARG A 16 30.16 43.15 -10.01
N PRO A 17 30.41 43.87 -11.10
CA PRO A 17 30.60 43.26 -12.42
C PRO A 17 31.81 42.33 -12.41
N ARG A 18 31.85 41.36 -13.32
CA ARG A 18 32.87 40.30 -13.39
C ARG A 18 34.32 40.82 -13.38
N GLY A 19 34.57 42.01 -13.94
CA GLY A 19 35.88 42.68 -13.96
C GLY A 19 36.22 43.54 -12.73
N GLY A 20 35.28 43.70 -11.78
CA GLY A 20 35.42 44.54 -10.58
C GLY A 20 35.21 43.79 -9.26
N ALA A 21 35.12 42.46 -9.29
CA ALA A 21 35.01 41.64 -8.10
C ALA A 21 36.20 41.92 -7.15
N ARG A 22 35.93 41.95 -5.84
CA ARG A 22 37.01 42.08 -4.86
C ARG A 22 37.88 40.82 -4.89
N ALA A 23 39.18 40.98 -4.62
CA ALA A 23 40.14 39.88 -4.67
C ALA A 23 39.83 38.74 -3.67
N ASP A 24 39.04 39.02 -2.63
CA ASP A 24 38.60 38.05 -1.61
C ASP A 24 37.25 37.39 -1.94
N HIS A 25 36.59 37.76 -3.04
CA HIS A 25 35.28 37.27 -3.44
C HIS A 25 35.36 36.49 -4.76
N LEU A 26 34.57 35.43 -4.88
CA LEU A 26 34.39 34.70 -6.13
C LEU A 26 33.20 35.28 -6.89
N TYR A 27 33.31 35.33 -8.22
CA TYR A 27 32.17 35.66 -9.08
C TYR A 27 31.33 34.43 -9.40
N ASP A 28 32.00 33.29 -9.66
CA ASP A 28 31.41 31.98 -9.87
C ASP A 28 32.22 30.92 -9.11
N PHE A 29 31.55 29.91 -8.55
CA PHE A 29 32.19 28.77 -7.89
C PHE A 29 31.41 27.49 -8.21
N VAL A 30 31.94 26.68 -9.12
CA VAL A 30 31.26 25.49 -9.66
C VAL A 30 31.97 24.24 -9.14
N ASN A 31 31.21 23.24 -8.70
CA ASN A 31 31.71 21.93 -8.25
C ASN A 31 32.82 22.00 -7.18
N GLY A 32 32.77 23.01 -6.32
CA GLY A 32 33.67 23.17 -5.18
C GLY A 32 32.92 23.45 -3.88
N TYR A 33 33.64 23.43 -2.77
CA TYR A 33 33.17 23.92 -1.47
C TYR A 33 34.25 24.75 -0.78
N ARG A 34 33.82 25.62 0.13
CA ARG A 34 34.70 26.45 0.96
C ARG A 34 34.94 25.73 2.28
N THR A 35 36.20 25.61 2.69
CA THR A 35 36.54 25.07 4.02
C THR A 35 36.39 26.14 5.11
N ALA A 36 36.38 25.74 6.38
CA ALA A 36 36.41 26.67 7.51
C ALA A 36 37.62 27.62 7.47
N ALA A 37 38.75 27.17 6.90
CA ALA A 37 39.95 27.97 6.68
C ALA A 37 39.85 28.94 5.48
N LYS A 38 38.66 29.12 4.91
CA LYS A 38 38.38 30.01 3.76
C LYS A 38 39.12 29.63 2.47
N THR A 39 39.57 28.38 2.36
CA THR A 39 40.17 27.85 1.13
C THR A 39 39.11 27.21 0.24
N ALA A 40 39.26 27.37 -1.08
CA ALA A 40 38.46 26.64 -2.05
C ALA A 40 38.99 25.20 -2.21
N LYS A 41 38.09 24.21 -2.14
CA LYS A 41 38.38 22.81 -2.40
C LYS A 41 37.41 22.27 -3.45
N VAL A 42 37.88 21.30 -4.22
CA VAL A 42 37.03 20.56 -5.18
C VAL A 42 36.00 19.75 -4.39
N ARG A 43 34.75 19.70 -4.87
CA ARG A 43 33.71 18.87 -4.25
C ARG A 43 34.15 17.41 -4.29
N PRO A 44 34.00 16.65 -3.20
CA PRO A 44 34.19 15.20 -3.25
C PRO A 44 33.37 14.59 -4.38
N GLY A 45 33.97 13.69 -5.14
CA GLY A 45 33.28 13.00 -6.22
C GLY A 45 32.10 12.18 -5.70
N THR A 46 31.12 11.94 -6.56
CA THR A 46 30.07 10.95 -6.31
C THR A 46 30.50 9.60 -6.85
N VAL A 47 30.31 8.54 -6.07
CA VAL A 47 30.52 7.17 -6.53
C VAL A 47 29.17 6.58 -6.93
N ARG A 48 29.10 5.94 -8.10
CA ARG A 48 27.90 5.19 -8.51
C ARG A 48 27.79 3.94 -7.64
N VAL A 49 26.76 3.89 -6.81
CA VAL A 49 26.52 2.76 -5.91
C VAL A 49 25.90 1.57 -6.66
N ALA A 50 24.92 1.83 -7.53
CA ALA A 50 24.23 0.78 -8.29
C ALA A 50 23.60 1.34 -9.57
N THR A 51 23.24 0.43 -10.48
CA THR A 51 22.38 0.71 -11.64
C THR A 51 21.03 0.07 -11.37
N LEU A 52 19.95 0.86 -11.42
CA LEU A 52 18.59 0.35 -11.27
C LEU A 52 18.09 -0.24 -12.61
N PRO A 53 17.32 -1.34 -12.59
CA PRO A 53 16.73 -1.91 -13.79
C PRO A 53 15.74 -0.95 -14.44
N ALA A 54 15.50 -1.14 -15.75
CA ALA A 54 14.49 -0.37 -16.47
C ALA A 54 13.10 -0.60 -15.85
N GLY A 55 12.25 0.44 -15.86
CA GLY A 55 10.92 0.39 -15.25
C GLY A 55 10.88 0.81 -13.77
N THR A 56 12.00 1.17 -13.16
CA THR A 56 12.01 1.85 -11.85
C THR A 56 11.86 3.37 -12.01
N HIS A 57 11.04 3.98 -11.17
CA HIS A 57 10.80 5.42 -11.14
C HIS A 57 11.02 5.96 -9.73
N GLY A 58 11.55 7.18 -9.64
CA GLY A 58 11.80 7.85 -8.36
C GLY A 58 12.89 7.20 -7.50
N LEU A 59 13.33 7.92 -6.48
CA LEU A 59 14.28 7.43 -5.48
C LEU A 59 14.12 8.23 -4.19
N THR A 60 13.80 7.56 -3.09
CA THR A 60 13.57 8.21 -1.78
C THR A 60 14.27 7.43 -0.67
N ALA A 61 14.97 8.12 0.22
CA ALA A 61 15.56 7.50 1.41
C ALA A 61 14.54 7.45 2.56
N PHE A 62 14.30 6.26 3.11
CA PHE A 62 13.42 6.06 4.27
C PHE A 62 13.81 4.79 5.03
N ALA A 63 13.64 4.78 6.35
CA ALA A 63 13.96 3.64 7.23
C ALA A 63 15.34 2.99 6.99
N GLY A 64 16.35 3.79 6.67
CA GLY A 64 17.72 3.31 6.41
C GLY A 64 17.93 2.59 5.06
N LYS A 65 16.93 2.60 4.17
CA LYS A 65 16.99 2.00 2.83
C LYS A 65 16.63 3.04 1.76
N LEU A 66 16.94 2.70 0.51
CA LEU A 66 16.52 3.47 -0.65
C LEU A 66 15.28 2.83 -1.27
N HIS A 67 14.24 3.61 -1.49
CA HIS A 67 12.97 3.16 -2.02
C HIS A 67 12.80 3.61 -3.47
N VAL A 68 12.37 2.68 -4.31
CA VAL A 68 12.09 2.91 -5.74
C VAL A 68 10.68 2.41 -6.04
N PHE A 69 10.06 2.96 -7.07
CA PHE A 69 8.66 2.70 -7.41
C PHE A 69 8.57 2.01 -8.77
N ILE A 70 7.73 0.99 -8.86
CA ILE A 70 7.57 0.13 -10.04
C ILE A 70 6.08 -0.09 -10.35
N SER A 71 5.77 -0.42 -11.59
CA SER A 71 4.43 -0.87 -12.02
C SER A 71 4.20 -2.35 -11.72
N SER A 72 2.95 -2.80 -11.89
CA SER A 72 2.63 -4.22 -12.09
C SER A 72 3.44 -4.83 -13.24
N GLY A 73 3.86 -6.08 -13.09
CA GLY A 73 4.58 -6.83 -14.13
C GLY A 73 6.08 -6.54 -14.24
N PHE A 74 6.64 -5.71 -13.36
CA PHE A 74 8.08 -5.54 -13.26
C PHE A 74 8.78 -6.86 -12.90
N SER A 75 9.76 -7.25 -13.72
CA SER A 75 10.49 -8.53 -13.62
C SER A 75 11.97 -8.37 -13.25
N GLY A 76 12.41 -7.14 -12.95
CA GLY A 76 13.79 -6.88 -12.55
C GLY A 76 14.03 -7.15 -11.07
N ASP A 77 15.28 -7.43 -10.71
CA ASP A 77 15.71 -7.44 -9.31
C ASP A 77 16.31 -6.10 -8.93
N VAL A 78 15.89 -5.55 -7.79
CA VAL A 78 16.43 -4.29 -7.28
C VAL A 78 17.66 -4.59 -6.39
N PRO A 79 18.79 -3.87 -6.54
CA PRO A 79 20.01 -4.15 -5.79
C PRO A 79 19.85 -4.11 -4.27
N VAL A 80 20.78 -4.76 -3.56
CA VAL A 80 20.83 -4.74 -2.09
C VAL A 80 20.86 -3.31 -1.55
N GLY A 81 20.10 -3.05 -0.48
CA GLY A 81 19.93 -1.73 0.11
C GLY A 81 18.81 -0.89 -0.52
N PHE A 82 18.21 -1.39 -1.61
CA PHE A 82 17.03 -0.81 -2.22
C PHE A 82 15.78 -1.67 -1.93
N VAL A 83 14.61 -1.03 -1.95
CA VAL A 83 13.30 -1.66 -1.78
C VAL A 83 12.40 -1.18 -2.90
N ALA A 84 11.80 -2.12 -3.63
CA ALA A 84 10.84 -1.83 -4.69
C ALA A 84 9.42 -1.76 -4.10
N HIS A 85 8.67 -0.74 -4.48
CA HIS A 85 7.26 -0.60 -4.15
C HIS A 85 6.42 -0.64 -5.41
N THR A 86 5.55 -1.64 -5.51
CA THR A 86 4.59 -1.76 -6.62
C THR A 86 3.45 -0.78 -6.43
N LEU A 87 3.27 0.14 -7.38
CA LEU A 87 2.15 1.07 -7.43
C LEU A 87 1.17 0.61 -8.51
N LEU A 88 -0.09 0.43 -8.15
CA LEU A 88 -1.16 0.14 -9.09
C LEU A 88 -2.04 1.36 -9.33
N HIS A 89 -2.43 1.57 -10.58
CA HIS A 89 -3.48 2.53 -10.90
C HIS A 89 -4.83 2.02 -10.32
N PRO A 90 -5.65 2.89 -9.70
CA PRO A 90 -6.86 2.43 -8.98
C PRO A 90 -7.95 1.82 -9.87
N GLU A 91 -8.01 2.22 -11.13
CA GLU A 91 -9.11 1.88 -12.06
C GLU A 91 -8.65 1.03 -13.26
N ASP A 92 -7.35 0.99 -13.54
CA ASP A 92 -6.76 0.32 -14.70
C ASP A 92 -5.46 -0.37 -14.28
N PRO A 93 -5.52 -1.63 -13.79
CA PRO A 93 -4.36 -2.30 -13.20
C PRO A 93 -3.19 -2.53 -14.17
N ASP A 94 -3.40 -2.36 -15.48
CA ASP A 94 -2.38 -2.53 -16.51
C ASP A 94 -1.68 -1.21 -16.88
N ALA A 95 -2.24 -0.07 -16.45
CA ALA A 95 -1.65 1.23 -16.64
C ALA A 95 -0.25 1.29 -16.01
N GLN A 96 0.75 1.59 -16.84
CA GLN A 96 2.14 1.65 -16.43
C GLN A 96 2.48 2.98 -15.76
N LEU A 97 3.31 2.92 -14.73
CA LEU A 97 3.88 4.08 -14.09
C LEU A 97 4.74 4.88 -15.10
N LYS A 98 4.54 6.19 -15.14
CA LYS A 98 5.28 7.10 -16.01
C LYS A 98 6.28 7.91 -15.22
N LYS A 99 5.87 8.47 -14.07
CA LYS A 99 6.70 9.36 -13.27
C LYS A 99 6.25 9.40 -11.81
N ILE A 100 7.22 9.62 -10.91
CA ILE A 100 6.95 10.03 -9.52
C ILE A 100 7.19 11.52 -9.41
N HIS A 101 6.15 12.28 -9.02
CA HIS A 101 6.23 13.73 -8.81
C HIS A 101 6.74 14.07 -7.42
N PHE A 102 6.36 13.28 -6.43
CA PHE A 102 6.73 13.49 -5.03
C PHE A 102 6.80 12.15 -4.29
N ALA A 103 7.78 12.00 -3.41
CA ALA A 103 7.90 10.84 -2.53
C ALA A 103 8.73 11.19 -1.29
N GLU A 104 8.08 11.30 -0.13
CA GLU A 104 8.75 11.58 1.15
C GLU A 104 8.09 10.83 2.32
N PRO A 105 8.83 10.62 3.43
CA PRO A 105 8.24 10.10 4.67
C PRO A 105 7.17 11.04 5.24
N PHE A 106 5.98 10.52 5.50
CA PHE A 106 4.85 11.22 6.09
C PHE A 106 4.09 10.31 7.06
N MET A 107 4.02 10.72 8.33
CA MET A 107 3.31 10.00 9.40
C MET A 107 3.74 8.53 9.57
N GLY A 108 5.04 8.23 9.45
CA GLY A 108 5.59 6.89 9.67
C GLY A 108 5.50 5.94 8.47
N ALA A 109 4.97 6.40 7.34
CA ALA A 109 4.95 5.71 6.06
C ALA A 109 5.42 6.66 4.94
N MET A 110 5.55 6.20 3.70
CA MET A 110 5.88 7.10 2.58
C MET A 110 4.61 7.63 1.92
N TYR A 111 4.57 8.93 1.67
CA TYR A 111 3.56 9.54 0.83
C TYR A 111 4.12 9.77 -0.56
N VAL A 112 3.44 9.24 -1.57
CA VAL A 112 3.91 9.18 -2.96
C VAL A 112 2.85 9.73 -3.90
N VAL A 113 3.25 10.58 -4.84
CA VAL A 113 2.41 11.09 -5.91
C VAL A 113 2.96 10.58 -7.23
N ALA A 114 2.17 9.75 -7.90
CA ALA A 114 2.55 9.01 -9.10
C ALA A 114 1.67 9.41 -10.29
N GLU A 115 2.30 9.57 -11.45
CA GLU A 115 1.65 9.76 -12.75
C GLU A 115 1.76 8.47 -13.56
N PHE A 116 0.65 8.05 -14.17
CA PHE A 116 0.57 6.87 -15.03
C PHE A 116 0.61 7.24 -16.52
N ALA A 117 0.73 6.24 -17.39
CA ALA A 117 0.89 6.42 -18.83
C ALA A 117 -0.29 7.17 -19.49
N ASP A 118 -1.48 7.06 -18.92
CA ASP A 118 -2.70 7.77 -19.32
C ASP A 118 -2.72 9.26 -18.89
N GLY A 119 -1.72 9.69 -18.10
CA GLY A 119 -1.60 11.04 -17.56
C GLY A 119 -2.39 11.28 -16.27
N SER A 120 -3.07 10.26 -15.74
CA SER A 120 -3.70 10.34 -14.43
C SER A 120 -2.65 10.46 -13.33
N ILE A 121 -3.01 11.15 -12.24
CA ILE A 121 -2.14 11.36 -11.09
C ILE A 121 -2.86 10.84 -9.85
N HIS A 122 -2.20 9.93 -9.14
CA HIS A 122 -2.72 9.30 -7.95
C HIS A 122 -1.78 9.45 -6.77
N HIS A 123 -2.38 9.43 -5.59
CA HIS A 123 -1.71 9.65 -4.31
C HIS A 123 -1.73 8.35 -3.52
N TYR A 124 -0.59 7.98 -2.96
CA TYR A 124 -0.40 6.74 -2.24
C TYR A 124 0.20 7.02 -0.87
N TRP A 125 -0.27 6.28 0.12
CA TRP A 125 0.33 6.25 1.44
C TRP A 125 0.76 4.81 1.74
N LEU A 126 2.07 4.56 1.60
CA LEU A 126 2.66 3.23 1.61
C LEU A 126 2.93 2.78 3.03
N GLN A 127 1.93 2.16 3.64
CA GLN A 127 2.05 1.55 4.95
C GLN A 127 2.84 0.24 4.85
N ALA A 128 3.75 0.02 5.78
CA ALA A 128 4.45 -1.26 5.87
C ALA A 128 3.50 -2.32 6.43
N ALA A 129 3.46 -3.48 5.78
CA ALA A 129 2.75 -4.64 6.26
C ALA A 129 3.64 -5.90 6.19
N GLN A 130 3.29 -6.91 6.98
CA GLN A 130 3.99 -8.19 6.89
C GLN A 130 3.42 -9.01 5.73
N PRO A 131 4.23 -9.86 5.08
CA PRO A 131 3.71 -10.81 4.11
C PRO A 131 2.62 -11.67 4.73
N TRP A 132 1.57 -11.92 3.94
CA TRP A 132 0.53 -12.86 4.30
C TRP A 132 1.09 -14.28 4.35
N GLU A 133 0.67 -15.02 5.37
CA GLU A 133 1.05 -16.40 5.66
C GLU A 133 -0.23 -17.24 5.78
N ALA A 134 -0.26 -18.36 5.09
CA ALA A 134 -1.37 -19.31 5.19
C ALA A 134 -1.47 -19.86 6.62
N ASN A 135 -2.70 -20.02 7.12
CA ASN A 135 -3.01 -20.58 8.44
C ASN A 135 -2.47 -19.79 9.65
N LYS A 136 -2.12 -18.52 9.45
CA LYS A 136 -1.75 -17.62 10.55
C LYS A 136 -2.98 -16.88 11.05
N GLU A 137 -3.15 -16.88 12.38
CA GLU A 137 -4.13 -16.02 13.04
C GLU A 137 -3.57 -14.60 13.11
N TYR A 138 -4.28 -13.66 12.50
CA TYR A 138 -3.96 -12.23 12.54
C TYR A 138 -4.81 -11.54 13.59
N SER A 139 -4.20 -10.59 14.31
CA SER A 139 -4.96 -9.77 15.26
C SER A 139 -5.87 -8.80 14.52
N ALA A 140 -7.00 -8.43 15.13
CA ALA A 140 -7.84 -7.38 14.57
C ALA A 140 -7.02 -6.08 14.39
N ASN A 141 -7.16 -5.44 13.23
CA ASN A 141 -6.40 -4.29 12.74
C ASN A 141 -4.94 -4.55 12.34
N GLU A 142 -4.48 -5.79 12.31
CA GLU A 142 -3.16 -6.11 11.76
C GLU A 142 -3.15 -5.91 10.23
N PHE A 143 -2.07 -5.33 9.72
CA PHE A 143 -1.89 -5.10 8.28
C PHE A 143 -1.05 -6.21 7.65
N VAL A 144 -1.52 -6.71 6.50
CA VAL A 144 -0.85 -7.74 5.71
C VAL A 144 -0.75 -7.36 4.23
N GLU A 145 0.33 -7.76 3.59
CA GLU A 145 0.54 -7.66 2.15
C GLU A 145 0.48 -9.05 1.51
N PRO A 146 -0.10 -9.21 0.30
CA PRO A 146 -0.10 -10.51 -0.37
C PRO A 146 1.30 -10.99 -0.70
N THR A 147 1.51 -12.31 -0.72
CA THR A 147 2.81 -12.94 -1.04
C THR A 147 3.35 -12.51 -2.41
N THR A 148 2.46 -12.27 -3.38
CA THR A 148 2.77 -11.57 -4.63
C THR A 148 2.28 -10.13 -4.51
N PRO A 149 3.16 -9.13 -4.39
CA PRO A 149 2.74 -7.74 -4.18
C PRO A 149 1.82 -7.23 -5.28
N ASN A 150 0.64 -6.77 -4.89
CA ASN A 150 -0.33 -6.13 -5.79
C ASN A 150 -0.51 -4.64 -5.44
N GLY A 151 0.46 -4.03 -4.77
CA GLY A 151 0.41 -2.62 -4.37
C GLY A 151 -0.71 -2.26 -3.40
N ARG A 152 -1.32 -3.26 -2.74
CA ARG A 152 -2.35 -3.06 -1.71
C ARG A 152 -1.95 -3.71 -0.41
N VAL A 153 -2.35 -3.05 0.67
CA VAL A 153 -2.27 -3.55 2.04
C VAL A 153 -3.68 -3.88 2.49
N TYR A 154 -3.83 -4.99 3.19
CA TYR A 154 -5.09 -5.48 3.73
C TYR A 154 -5.08 -5.35 5.25
N ARG A 155 -6.20 -4.97 5.84
CA ARG A 155 -6.35 -4.89 7.29
C ARG A 155 -7.21 -6.07 7.75
N ALA A 156 -6.70 -6.88 8.66
CA ALA A 156 -7.46 -7.95 9.29
C ALA A 156 -8.63 -7.35 10.09
N THR A 157 -9.86 -7.69 9.73
CA THR A 157 -11.07 -7.21 10.41
C THR A 157 -11.64 -8.24 11.40
N ARG A 158 -11.18 -9.50 11.31
CA ARG A 158 -11.72 -10.63 12.04
C ARG A 158 -10.86 -10.98 13.25
N LEU A 159 -11.51 -11.36 14.35
CA LEU A 159 -10.87 -12.02 15.49
C LEU A 159 -11.11 -13.54 15.40
N GLY A 160 -10.08 -14.32 15.08
CA GLY A 160 -10.13 -15.79 15.01
C GLY A 160 -10.41 -16.39 13.63
N ASN A 161 -10.45 -17.72 13.54
CA ASN A 161 -10.62 -18.47 12.29
C ASN A 161 -12.01 -18.33 11.69
N ALA A 162 -12.08 -18.44 10.35
CA ALA A 162 -13.32 -18.61 9.59
C ALA A 162 -14.17 -19.76 10.14
N TYR A 163 -15.46 -19.52 10.37
CA TYR A 163 -16.41 -20.59 10.59
C TYR A 163 -16.77 -21.22 9.23
N PRO A 164 -17.25 -22.47 9.21
CA PRO A 164 -17.71 -23.09 7.98
C PRO A 164 -18.77 -22.25 7.27
N SER A 165 -18.62 -22.07 5.95
CA SER A 165 -19.66 -21.48 5.12
C SER A 165 -20.95 -22.31 5.20
N TRP A 166 -22.11 -21.66 5.11
CA TRP A 166 -23.39 -22.33 4.98
C TRP A 166 -23.36 -23.23 3.75
N SER A 167 -24.01 -24.38 3.88
CA SER A 167 -24.15 -25.37 2.81
C SER A 167 -25.46 -26.11 3.00
N PRO A 168 -26.13 -26.52 1.91
CA PRO A 168 -27.45 -27.13 1.99
C PRO A 168 -27.41 -28.55 2.54
N GLY A 169 -28.44 -28.93 3.31
CA GLY A 169 -28.63 -30.29 3.82
C GLY A 169 -27.55 -30.80 4.79
N VAL A 170 -26.75 -29.91 5.37
CA VAL A 170 -25.70 -30.24 6.33
C VAL A 170 -26.32 -30.43 7.71
N PRO A 171 -26.02 -31.53 8.44
CA PRO A 171 -26.50 -31.72 9.81
C PRO A 171 -26.11 -30.54 10.71
N ARG A 172 -27.05 -30.08 11.56
CA ARG A 172 -26.87 -28.96 12.48
C ARG A 172 -27.18 -29.39 13.91
N LYS A 173 -26.43 -28.87 14.87
CA LYS A 173 -26.74 -29.00 16.30
C LYS A 173 -26.69 -27.62 16.97
N GLU A 174 -27.30 -27.52 18.14
CA GLU A 174 -27.18 -26.33 18.98
C GLU A 174 -25.70 -25.99 19.23
N GLY A 175 -25.36 -24.71 19.10
CA GLY A 175 -24.00 -24.16 19.21
C GLY A 175 -23.16 -24.24 17.94
N ASP A 176 -23.63 -24.86 16.85
CA ASP A 176 -22.93 -24.79 15.57
C ASP A 176 -22.87 -23.35 15.06
N ARG A 177 -21.67 -22.92 14.66
CA ARG A 177 -21.43 -21.58 14.09
C ARG A 177 -21.13 -21.67 12.62
N ILE A 178 -21.76 -20.80 11.84
CA ILE A 178 -21.66 -20.76 10.40
C ILE A 178 -21.59 -19.34 9.87
N GLU A 179 -21.04 -19.21 8.67
CA GLU A 179 -21.03 -17.95 7.93
C GLU A 179 -21.85 -18.06 6.65
N PRO A 180 -22.47 -16.97 6.18
CA PRO A 180 -23.09 -16.93 4.87
C PRO A 180 -22.10 -17.28 3.75
N THR A 181 -22.59 -17.83 2.64
CA THR A 181 -21.76 -18.02 1.43
C THR A 181 -21.27 -16.70 0.86
N THR A 182 -22.06 -15.64 1.02
CA THR A 182 -21.69 -14.25 0.71
C THR A 182 -21.42 -13.50 2.01
N TYR A 183 -20.15 -13.22 2.29
CA TYR A 183 -19.72 -12.56 3.52
C TYR A 183 -20.48 -11.25 3.80
N ASN A 184 -21.05 -11.13 5.00
CA ASN A 184 -21.86 -9.98 5.42
C ASN A 184 -21.44 -9.41 6.80
N GLU A 185 -20.20 -9.67 7.23
CA GLU A 185 -19.64 -9.28 8.54
C GLU A 185 -20.19 -10.03 9.77
N TYR A 186 -21.16 -10.93 9.60
CA TYR A 186 -21.74 -11.73 10.69
C TYR A 186 -21.40 -13.21 10.57
N PHE A 187 -21.42 -13.89 11.71
CA PHE A 187 -21.61 -15.34 11.79
C PHE A 187 -22.91 -15.61 12.56
N TYR A 188 -23.50 -16.78 12.33
CA TYR A 188 -24.75 -17.21 12.92
C TYR A 188 -24.52 -18.46 13.75
N GLU A 189 -25.17 -18.53 14.90
CA GLU A 189 -25.11 -19.67 15.81
C GLU A 189 -26.48 -20.35 15.82
N ALA A 190 -26.50 -21.68 15.67
CA ALA A 190 -27.71 -22.46 15.85
C ALA A 190 -28.08 -22.45 17.34
N ILE A 191 -29.11 -21.68 17.70
CA ILE A 191 -29.56 -21.53 19.09
C ILE A 191 -30.60 -22.56 19.52
N ASP A 192 -31.25 -23.22 18.56
CA ASP A 192 -32.23 -24.28 18.78
C ASP A 192 -32.33 -25.16 17.53
N VAL A 193 -32.64 -26.45 17.71
CA VAL A 193 -32.82 -27.43 16.63
C VAL A 193 -34.01 -28.35 16.93
N THR A 194 -34.78 -28.70 15.90
CA THR A 194 -35.96 -29.57 16.04
C THR A 194 -35.86 -30.76 15.08
N GLY A 195 -36.32 -31.94 15.53
CA GLY A 195 -36.38 -33.18 14.75
C GLY A 195 -35.27 -34.19 15.08
N ASP A 196 -35.40 -35.41 14.56
CA ASP A 196 -34.46 -36.52 14.84
C ASP A 196 -33.11 -36.37 14.10
N ASN A 197 -33.07 -35.61 13.00
CA ASN A 197 -31.85 -35.34 12.22
C ASN A 197 -31.86 -33.89 11.67
N PRO A 198 -31.72 -32.89 12.55
CA PRO A 198 -31.75 -31.48 12.16
C PRO A 198 -30.62 -31.16 11.17
N ARG A 199 -30.96 -30.39 10.14
CA ARG A 199 -30.06 -30.03 9.03
C ARG A 199 -30.42 -28.66 8.46
N SER A 200 -29.50 -28.02 7.75
CA SER A 200 -29.79 -26.81 6.99
C SER A 200 -30.76 -27.08 5.84
N GLY A 201 -31.45 -26.03 5.39
CA GLY A 201 -32.35 -26.08 4.24
C GLY A 201 -31.63 -26.42 2.92
N SER A 202 -32.41 -26.59 1.85
CA SER A 202 -31.88 -26.77 0.49
C SER A 202 -31.44 -25.46 -0.17
N ILE A 203 -31.93 -24.32 0.34
CA ILE A 203 -31.63 -22.97 -0.13
C ILE A 203 -31.10 -22.15 1.05
N GLU A 204 -30.07 -21.35 0.80
CA GLU A 204 -29.51 -20.47 1.82
C GLU A 204 -30.54 -19.42 2.24
N PRO A 205 -30.79 -19.25 3.54
CA PRO A 205 -31.71 -18.23 4.00
C PRO A 205 -31.19 -16.82 3.69
N GLN A 206 -32.11 -15.85 3.69
CA GLN A 206 -31.70 -14.45 3.76
C GLN A 206 -31.24 -14.13 5.18
N TRP A 207 -29.94 -13.90 5.33
CA TRP A 207 -29.31 -13.66 6.61
C TRP A 207 -29.67 -12.29 7.21
N PRO A 208 -30.14 -12.22 8.47
CA PRO A 208 -30.38 -10.96 9.15
C PRO A 208 -29.09 -10.14 9.30
N THR A 209 -29.15 -8.84 9.02
CA THR A 209 -27.98 -7.95 9.03
C THR A 209 -27.88 -7.08 10.29
N ASN A 210 -28.72 -7.33 11.29
CA ASN A 210 -28.61 -6.68 12.60
C ASN A 210 -28.29 -7.71 13.69
N THR A 211 -27.50 -7.27 14.67
CA THR A 211 -27.10 -8.10 15.81
C THR A 211 -28.31 -8.53 16.63
N GLY A 212 -28.35 -9.81 17.03
CA GLY A 212 -29.38 -10.37 17.90
C GLY A 212 -30.66 -10.79 17.19
N GLN A 213 -30.74 -10.63 15.86
CA GLN A 213 -31.86 -11.16 15.09
C GLN A 213 -31.73 -12.67 14.89
N THR A 214 -32.86 -13.36 14.93
CA THR A 214 -32.97 -14.80 14.70
C THR A 214 -33.72 -15.07 13.39
N LEU A 215 -33.37 -16.16 12.73
CA LEU A 215 -34.13 -16.70 11.60
C LEU A 215 -34.43 -18.17 11.86
N ILE A 216 -35.47 -18.69 11.20
CA ILE A 216 -35.80 -20.12 11.23
C ILE A 216 -35.54 -20.69 9.83
N GLU A 217 -34.70 -21.72 9.75
CA GLU A 217 -34.54 -22.51 8.53
C GLU A 217 -35.44 -23.75 8.60
N ASN A 218 -36.16 -24.04 7.50
CA ASN A 218 -36.94 -25.26 7.38
C ASN A 218 -36.28 -26.19 6.35
N ALA A 219 -36.04 -27.45 6.74
CA ALA A 219 -35.37 -28.44 5.90
C ALA A 219 -36.32 -29.45 5.23
N ASP A 220 -37.63 -29.26 5.39
CA ASP A 220 -38.65 -30.23 4.95
C ASP A 220 -38.97 -30.19 3.45
N ASP A 221 -38.38 -29.26 2.68
CA ASP A 221 -38.38 -29.31 1.21
C ASP A 221 -37.17 -30.10 0.71
N ALA A 222 -37.31 -31.43 0.68
CA ALA A 222 -36.30 -32.36 0.23
C ALA A 222 -36.06 -32.30 -1.29
N MET A 223 -34.96 -31.65 -1.73
CA MET A 223 -34.28 -31.99 -2.99
C MET A 223 -32.74 -31.88 -2.87
N ALA A 224 -32.08 -33.00 -3.18
CA ALA A 224 -30.67 -33.30 -3.50
C ALA A 224 -29.49 -32.59 -2.80
N LEU A 225 -28.56 -33.42 -2.29
CA LEU A 225 -27.22 -33.06 -1.82
C LEU A 225 -26.32 -32.51 -2.96
N PRO A 226 -25.61 -31.39 -2.76
CA PRO A 226 -24.38 -31.10 -3.48
C PRO A 226 -23.14 -31.51 -2.67
N THR A 227 -22.23 -32.23 -3.34
CA THR A 227 -20.89 -32.54 -2.85
C THR A 227 -19.91 -31.44 -3.27
N SER A 228 -19.53 -30.57 -2.33
CA SER A 228 -18.23 -29.90 -2.14
C SER A 228 -18.41 -28.53 -1.48
N VAL A 229 -17.70 -28.33 -0.36
CA VAL A 229 -17.64 -27.06 0.39
C VAL A 229 -16.48 -26.23 -0.14
N THR A 230 -16.79 -25.08 -0.74
CA THR A 230 -15.79 -24.05 -1.07
C THR A 230 -15.78 -23.03 0.09
N PRO A 231 -14.61 -22.55 0.53
CA PRO A 231 -14.54 -21.43 1.47
C PRO A 231 -15.33 -20.22 0.95
N PRO A 232 -15.92 -19.40 1.83
CA PRO A 232 -16.64 -18.20 1.40
C PRO A 232 -15.68 -17.30 0.63
N THR A 233 -16.13 -16.77 -0.51
CA THR A 233 -15.35 -15.79 -1.27
C THR A 233 -15.25 -14.52 -0.40
N PRO A 234 -14.04 -14.05 -0.05
CA PRO A 234 -13.89 -12.79 0.64
C PRO A 234 -14.58 -11.68 -0.17
N PRO A 235 -15.22 -10.69 0.48
CA PRO A 235 -15.73 -9.54 -0.25
C PRO A 235 -14.56 -8.92 -1.03
N ALA A 236 -14.85 -8.41 -2.23
CA ALA A 236 -13.88 -7.56 -2.91
C ALA A 236 -13.39 -6.51 -1.91
N PRO A 237 -12.08 -6.23 -1.82
CA PRO A 237 -11.59 -5.22 -0.88
C PRO A 237 -12.40 -3.96 -1.09
N ASN A 238 -12.98 -3.42 -0.01
CA ASN A 238 -13.65 -2.12 -0.03
C ASN A 238 -12.68 -1.12 -0.67
N GLN A 239 -12.80 -0.91 -1.97
CA GLN A 239 -12.26 0.27 -2.59
C GLN A 239 -13.02 1.41 -1.93
N PRO A 240 -12.35 2.44 -1.40
CA PRO A 240 -13.05 3.65 -1.06
C PRO A 240 -13.79 4.08 -2.32
N GLN A 241 -15.12 3.91 -2.32
CA GLN A 241 -15.95 4.51 -3.35
C GLN A 241 -15.61 6.00 -3.31
N PRO A 242 -15.25 6.64 -4.43
CA PRO A 242 -15.06 8.07 -4.45
C PRO A 242 -16.37 8.69 -4.00
N GLN A 243 -16.43 9.09 -2.74
CA GLN A 243 -17.50 9.95 -2.28
C GLN A 243 -17.35 11.19 -3.13
N VAL A 244 -18.35 11.47 -3.94
CA VAL A 244 -18.47 12.70 -4.71
C VAL A 244 -18.18 13.84 -3.74
N ALA A 245 -16.96 14.38 -3.85
CA ALA A 245 -16.49 15.40 -2.96
C ALA A 245 -17.40 16.61 -3.15
N SER A 246 -18.01 17.03 -2.05
CA SER A 246 -18.75 18.27 -1.95
C SER A 246 -17.94 19.38 -2.61
N LYS A 247 -18.55 20.07 -3.57
CA LYS A 247 -18.02 21.29 -4.17
C LYS A 247 -17.77 22.30 -3.05
N TYR A 248 -16.51 22.54 -2.71
CA TYR A 248 -16.15 23.71 -1.91
C TYR A 248 -16.23 24.93 -2.82
N THR A 249 -17.29 25.72 -2.66
CA THR A 249 -17.36 27.07 -3.21
C THR A 249 -16.60 27.99 -2.27
N LEU A 250 -15.49 28.55 -2.77
CA LEU A 250 -14.79 29.67 -2.13
C LEU A 250 -15.74 30.88 -2.07
N ARG A 251 -15.86 31.48 -0.89
CA ARG A 251 -16.13 32.91 -0.73
C ARG A 251 -14.85 33.58 -0.27
#